data_AF-A0A9E5W1A5-F1
#
_entry.id   AF-A0A9E5W1A5-F1
#
_cell.length_a   1.000
_cell.length_b   1.000
_cell.length_c   1.000
_cell.angle_alpha   90.00
_cell.angle_beta   90.00
_cell.angle_gamma   90.00
#
_symmetry.space_group_name_H-M   'P 1'
#
loop_
_entity.id
_entity.type
_entity.pdbx_description
1 polymer ?
#
loop_
_entity_poly.entity_id
_entity_poly.type
_entity_poly.pdbx_seq_one_letter_code
_entity_poly.pdbx_strand_id
1 'polypeptide(L)'
;MILVIGLEQIIDFKNVEERGNTMVSPPDNSEAMIATLGVEPQVVTIALDFLLHQGKKINEVTVLYTNHPAIREALAILEEEFKPAVYPGISFHAKVISTAHGPVKDFQSEEELRGLLRTLY
;
A
#
# COMPACT_ATOMS: atom_id res chain seq x y z
N MET A 1 -4.28 -5.85 -7.26
CA MET A 1 -3.95 -5.14 -6.01
C MET A 1 -2.96 -6.01 -5.26
N ILE A 2 -1.79 -5.47 -4.94
CA ILE A 2 -0.74 -6.19 -4.21
C ILE A 2 -0.68 -5.61 -2.80
N LEU A 3 -0.84 -6.44 -1.77
CA LEU A 3 -0.69 -6.05 -0.37
C LEU A 3 0.69 -6.48 0.14
N VAL A 4 1.44 -5.54 0.69
CA VAL A 4 2.74 -5.80 1.33
C VAL A 4 2.57 -5.68 2.85
N ILE A 5 2.88 -6.76 3.57
CA ILE A 5 2.81 -6.82 5.04
C ILE A 5 4.18 -7.26 5.56
N GLY A 6 5.11 -6.30 5.72
CA GLY A 6 6.50 -6.60 6.07
C GLY A 6 7.30 -7.27 4.94
N LEU A 7 8.63 -7.29 5.08
CA LEU A 7 9.56 -7.76 4.03
C LEU A 7 9.32 -9.20 3.56
N GLU A 8 8.71 -10.05 4.39
CA GLU A 8 8.54 -11.47 4.09
C GLU A 8 7.19 -11.82 3.43
N GLN A 9 6.26 -10.86 3.28
CA GLN A 9 4.92 -11.16 2.76
C GLN A 9 4.50 -10.13 1.69
N ILE A 10 4.60 -10.54 0.42
CA ILE A 10 3.99 -9.85 -0.72
C ILE A 10 2.84 -10.73 -1.22
N ILE A 11 1.60 -10.25 -1.09
CA ILE A 11 0.39 -10.98 -1.46
C ILE A 11 -0.22 -10.33 -2.71
N ASP A 12 -0.18 -11.03 -3.85
CA ASP A 12 -0.86 -10.62 -5.09
C ASP A 12 -2.30 -11.15 -5.08
N PHE A 13 -3.28 -10.25 -4.94
CA PHE A 13 -4.69 -10.60 -5.05
C PHE A 13 -5.11 -10.57 -6.52
N LYS A 14 -4.88 -11.68 -7.24
CA LYS A 14 -5.52 -11.93 -8.53
C LYS A 14 -6.88 -12.58 -8.32
N ASN A 15 -7.91 -11.95 -8.89
CA ASN A 15 -9.30 -12.31 -8.70
C ASN A 15 -9.60 -13.74 -9.18
N VAL A 16 -10.48 -14.39 -8.42
CA VAL A 16 -11.10 -15.69 -8.69
C VAL A 16 -11.79 -15.65 -10.06
N GLU A 17 -11.34 -16.48 -10.98
CA GLU A 17 -11.95 -16.61 -12.31
C GLU A 17 -12.99 -17.75 -12.29
N GLU A 18 -14.27 -17.43 -12.54
CA GLU A 18 -15.14 -18.37 -13.27
C GLU A 18 -16.11 -17.62 -14.22
N ARG A 19 -15.83 -17.86 -15.51
CA ARG A 19 -16.74 -18.02 -16.66
C ARG A 19 -17.57 -16.83 -17.15
N GLY A 20 -17.27 -16.39 -18.37
CA GLY A 20 -18.21 -15.62 -19.20
C GLY A 20 -17.57 -14.86 -20.35
N ASN A 21 -17.38 -15.54 -21.48
CA ASN A 21 -16.84 -15.09 -22.76
C ASN A 21 -17.37 -13.72 -23.26
N THR A 22 -16.53 -12.67 -23.31
CA THR A 22 -16.57 -11.62 -24.36
C THR A 22 -15.21 -10.93 -24.45
N MET A 23 -14.64 -10.84 -25.66
CA MET A 23 -13.40 -10.09 -25.92
C MET A 23 -13.63 -8.59 -25.71
N VAL A 24 -13.34 -8.13 -24.50
CA VAL A 24 -12.96 -6.75 -24.21
C VAL A 24 -11.46 -6.81 -23.99
N SER A 25 -10.66 -6.06 -24.75
CA SER A 25 -9.24 -5.86 -24.44
C SER A 25 -9.14 -5.52 -22.95
N PRO A 26 -8.31 -6.23 -22.14
CA PRO A 26 -8.26 -5.96 -20.72
C PRO A 26 -7.99 -4.46 -20.52
N PRO A 27 -8.70 -3.79 -19.60
CA PRO A 27 -8.35 -2.42 -19.24
C PRO A 27 -6.85 -2.38 -18.96
N ASP A 28 -6.19 -1.28 -19.33
CA ASP A 28 -4.76 -1.11 -19.09
C ASP A 28 -4.46 -1.57 -17.66
N ASN A 29 -3.78 -2.71 -17.54
CA ASN A 29 -3.89 -3.60 -16.39
C ASN A 29 -2.98 -3.08 -15.27
N SER A 30 -3.23 -1.84 -14.85
CA SER A 30 -2.42 -1.14 -13.88
C SER A 30 -2.71 -1.68 -12.50
N GLU A 31 -1.66 -2.12 -11.82
CA GLU A 31 -1.74 -2.70 -10.50
C GLU A 31 -1.51 -1.59 -9.46
N ALA A 32 -2.27 -1.63 -8.36
CA ALA A 32 -1.98 -0.80 -7.19
C ALA A 32 -1.24 -1.63 -6.14
N MET A 33 -0.26 -1.02 -5.49
CA MET A 33 0.42 -1.55 -4.31
C MET A 33 -0.15 -0.87 -3.06
N ILE A 34 -0.59 -1.68 -2.08
CA ILE A 34 -0.97 -1.22 -0.76
C ILE A 34 0.04 -1.78 0.23
N ALA A 35 0.55 -0.96 1.15
CA ALA A 35 1.48 -1.40 2.18
C ALA A 35 1.12 -0.81 3.53
N THR A 36 1.37 -1.55 4.61
CA THR A 36 1.41 -0.94 5.95
C THR A 36 2.76 -0.25 6.16
N LEU A 37 2.76 0.93 6.79
CA LEU A 37 3.97 1.68 7.08
C LEU A 37 4.45 1.39 8.51
N GLY A 38 5.66 0.83 8.61
CA GLY A 38 6.43 0.72 9.85
C GLY A 38 7.41 1.89 10.01
N VAL A 39 8.34 1.77 10.96
CA VAL A 39 9.39 2.79 11.19
C VAL A 39 10.49 2.78 10.12
N GLU A 40 10.48 1.78 9.24
CA GLU A 40 11.45 1.57 8.17
C GLU A 40 10.81 1.87 6.80
N PRO A 41 10.82 3.14 6.35
CA PRO A 41 10.17 3.53 5.09
C PRO A 41 10.76 2.82 3.87
N GLN A 42 12.06 2.51 3.90
CA GLN A 42 12.78 1.85 2.80
C GLN A 42 12.20 0.47 2.42
N VAL A 43 11.48 -0.18 3.34
CA VAL A 43 10.82 -1.46 3.05
C VAL A 43 9.77 -1.31 1.94
N VAL A 44 9.06 -0.18 1.94
CA VAL A 44 8.04 0.13 0.92
C VAL A 44 8.69 0.35 -0.45
N THR A 45 9.77 1.13 -0.52
CA THR A 45 10.46 1.41 -1.78
C THR A 45 11.16 0.18 -2.33
N ILE A 46 11.81 -0.63 -1.49
CA ILE A 46 12.43 -1.91 -1.90
C ILE A 46 11.37 -2.86 -2.48
N ALA A 47 10.21 -2.98 -1.83
CA ALA A 47 9.13 -3.83 -2.33
C ALA A 47 8.58 -3.31 -3.67
N LEU A 48 8.39 -2.00 -3.81
CA LEU A 48 7.98 -1.38 -5.05
C LEU A 48 8.99 -1.64 -6.17
N ASP A 49 10.27 -1.36 -5.91
CA ASP A 49 11.36 -1.59 -6.87
C ASP A 49 11.35 -3.04 -7.32
N PHE A 50 11.26 -3.99 -6.39
CA PHE A 50 11.22 -5.41 -6.70
C PHE A 50 10.05 -5.76 -7.65
N LEU A 51 8.85 -5.25 -7.38
CA LEU A 51 7.68 -5.48 -8.21
C LEU A 51 7.81 -4.85 -9.61
N LEU A 52 8.35 -3.62 -9.69
CA LEU A 52 8.63 -2.95 -10.95
C LEU A 52 9.66 -3.74 -11.79
N HIS A 53 10.72 -4.24 -11.15
CA HIS A 53 11.73 -5.10 -11.80
C HIS A 53 11.15 -6.43 -12.29
N GLN A 54 10.08 -6.94 -11.65
CA GLN A 54 9.32 -8.11 -12.13
C GLN A 54 8.38 -7.79 -13.31
N GLY A 55 8.35 -6.55 -13.77
CA GLY A 55 7.49 -6.11 -14.87
C GLY A 55 6.04 -5.86 -14.45
N LYS A 56 5.75 -5.75 -13.13
CA LYS A 56 4.43 -5.31 -12.67
C LYS A 56 4.21 -3.86 -13.06
N LYS A 57 3.06 -3.57 -13.65
CA LYS A 57 2.67 -2.22 -14.07
C LYS A 57 2.04 -1.46 -12.90
N ILE A 58 2.84 -1.15 -11.89
CA ILE A 58 2.35 -0.40 -10.72
C ILE A 58 2.32 1.09 -11.04
N ASN A 59 1.15 1.72 -10.92
CA ASN A 59 0.97 3.16 -11.11
C ASN A 59 0.40 3.87 -9.87
N GLU A 60 0.07 3.11 -8.82
CA GLU A 60 -0.46 3.65 -7.57
C GLU A 60 0.16 2.91 -6.38
N VAL A 61 0.60 3.68 -5.39
CA VAL A 61 1.09 3.17 -4.10
C VAL A 61 0.31 3.85 -2.98
N THR A 62 -0.40 3.06 -2.20
CA THR A 62 -1.09 3.52 -0.99
C THR A 62 -0.40 2.95 0.25
N VAL A 63 0.04 3.81 1.16
CA VAL A 63 0.55 3.40 2.47
C VAL A 63 -0.47 3.65 3.57
N LEU A 64 -0.71 2.63 4.39
CA LEU A 64 -1.57 2.70 5.58
C LEU A 64 -0.70 2.89 6.81
N TYR A 65 -0.97 3.91 7.62
CA TYR A 65 -0.10 4.26 8.75
C TYR A 65 -0.87 4.58 10.03
N THR A 66 -0.25 4.34 11.18
CA THR A 66 -0.73 4.79 12.49
C THR A 66 -0.15 6.17 12.84
N ASN A 67 -0.83 6.91 13.71
CA ASN A 67 -0.45 8.26 14.12
C ASN A 67 0.67 8.29 15.19
N HIS A 68 1.60 7.33 15.15
CA HIS A 68 2.78 7.29 16.02
C HIS A 68 3.86 8.26 15.49
N PRO A 69 4.59 9.01 16.35
CA PRO A 69 5.61 9.97 15.89
C PRO A 69 6.66 9.37 14.96
N ALA A 70 7.24 8.21 15.30
CA ALA A 70 8.24 7.54 14.46
C ALA A 70 7.68 7.11 13.09
N ILE A 71 6.38 6.79 13.01
CA ILE A 71 5.72 6.42 11.75
C ILE A 71 5.48 7.67 10.90
N ARG A 72 5.19 8.83 11.53
CA ARG A 72 5.08 10.10 10.82
C ARG A 72 6.41 10.57 10.25
N GLU A 73 7.52 10.33 10.96
CA GLU A 73 8.87 10.58 10.44
C GLU A 73 9.17 9.68 9.23
N ALA A 74 8.86 8.38 9.33
CA ALA A 74 8.97 7.46 8.20
C ALA A 74 8.10 7.89 7.00
N LEU A 75 6.88 8.37 7.26
CA LEU A 75 5.98 8.86 6.21
C LEU A 75 6.57 10.07 5.49
N ALA A 76 7.13 11.04 6.21
CA ALA A 76 7.76 12.21 5.60
C ALA A 76 8.93 11.82 4.69
N ILE A 77 9.72 10.81 5.06
CA ILE A 77 10.79 10.26 4.21
C ILE A 77 10.19 9.67 2.92
N LEU A 78 9.12 8.89 3.01
CA LEU A 78 8.46 8.34 1.82
C LEU A 78 7.87 9.43 0.92
N GLU A 79 7.22 10.45 1.49
CA GLU A 79 6.66 11.55 0.71
C GLU A 79 7.74 12.28 -0.12
N GLU A 80 8.96 12.40 0.41
CA GLU A 80 10.11 12.95 -0.29
C GLU A 80 10.61 12.02 -1.42
N GLU A 81 10.70 10.71 -1.16
CA GLU A 81 11.08 9.70 -2.17
C GLU A 81 10.07 9.62 -3.32
N PHE A 82 8.78 9.76 -3.05
CA PHE A 82 7.72 9.71 -4.08
C PHE A 82 7.56 11.02 -4.87
N LYS A 83 8.48 11.98 -4.71
CA LYS A 83 8.53 13.13 -5.61
C LYS A 83 8.77 12.65 -7.05
N PRO A 84 8.23 13.35 -8.07
CA PRO A 84 8.18 12.86 -9.46
C PRO A 84 9.53 12.50 -10.10
N ALA A 85 10.65 12.89 -9.49
CA ALA A 85 11.99 12.58 -9.99
C ALA A 85 12.39 11.11 -9.81
N VAL A 86 11.89 10.41 -8.78
CA VAL A 86 12.33 9.05 -8.43
C VAL A 86 11.40 7.99 -9.04
N TYR A 87 10.09 8.16 -8.85
CA TYR A 87 9.06 7.23 -9.32
C TYR A 87 8.10 7.89 -10.33
N PRO A 88 8.55 8.12 -11.58
CA PRO A 88 7.75 8.82 -12.57
C PRO A 88 6.48 8.02 -12.92
N GLY A 89 5.33 8.68 -12.92
CA GLY A 89 4.05 8.08 -13.30
C GLY A 89 3.38 7.23 -12.20
N ILE A 90 3.95 7.20 -10.98
CA ILE A 90 3.34 6.53 -9.83
C ILE A 90 2.67 7.57 -8.91
N SER A 91 1.39 7.37 -8.64
CA SER A 91 0.65 8.17 -7.65
C SER A 91 0.87 7.63 -6.25
N PHE A 92 1.25 8.50 -5.31
CA PHE A 92 1.44 8.13 -3.91
C PHE A 92 0.30 8.65 -3.04
N HIS A 93 -0.22 7.78 -2.19
CA HIS A 93 -1.29 8.08 -1.24
C HIS A 93 -0.93 7.59 0.16
N ALA A 94 -1.12 8.45 1.16
CA ALA A 94 -0.98 8.08 2.55
C ALA A 94 -2.35 8.11 3.24
N LYS A 95 -2.72 7.02 3.90
CA LYS A 95 -4.00 6.89 4.62
C LYS A 95 -3.75 6.54 6.08
N VAL A 96 -4.19 7.45 6.96
CA VAL A 96 -4.15 7.22 8.40
C VAL A 96 -5.22 6.20 8.78
N ILE A 97 -4.83 5.22 9.59
CA ILE A 97 -5.74 4.22 10.12
C ILE A 97 -6.51 4.85 11.27
N SER A 98 -7.84 4.79 11.22
CA SER A 98 -8.72 5.44 12.19
C SER A 98 -9.79 4.48 12.71
N THR A 99 -10.18 4.66 13.96
CA THR A 99 -11.38 4.04 14.57
C THR A 99 -12.49 5.07 14.71
N ALA A 100 -13.61 4.70 15.34
CA ALA A 100 -14.66 5.66 15.70
C ALA A 100 -14.16 6.76 16.66
N HIS A 101 -13.06 6.50 17.37
CA HIS A 101 -12.45 7.39 18.36
C HIS A 101 -11.34 8.28 17.78
N GLY A 102 -11.05 8.15 16.48
CA GLY A 102 -10.04 8.94 15.77
C GLY A 102 -8.83 8.10 15.31
N PRO A 103 -7.71 8.76 14.96
CA PRO A 103 -6.51 8.08 14.45
C PRO A 103 -5.93 7.09 15.46
N VAL A 104 -5.63 5.87 15.00
CA VAL A 104 -4.94 4.84 15.78
C VAL A 104 -3.52 5.30 16.05
N LYS A 105 -3.11 5.37 17.32
CA LYS A 105 -1.72 5.70 17.68
C LYS A 105 -0.78 4.52 17.46
N ASP A 106 -1.23 3.34 17.87
CA ASP A 106 -0.54 2.07 17.71
C ASP A 106 -1.56 0.94 17.83
N PHE A 107 -1.23 -0.29 17.42
CA PHE A 107 -2.13 -1.44 17.55
C PHE A 107 -1.96 -2.12 18.90
N GLN A 108 -2.86 -1.82 19.83
CA GLN A 108 -2.88 -2.36 21.18
C GLN A 108 -4.17 -3.14 21.48
N SER A 109 -5.16 -3.06 20.60
CA SER A 109 -6.49 -3.65 20.77
C SER A 109 -7.08 -4.21 19.48
N GLU A 110 -8.06 -5.09 19.63
CA GLU A 110 -8.83 -5.64 18.51
C GLU A 110 -9.62 -4.55 17.76
N GLU A 111 -10.07 -3.51 18.44
CA GLU A 111 -10.76 -2.37 17.81
C GLU A 111 -9.85 -1.66 16.82
N GLU A 112 -8.58 -1.44 17.19
CA GLU A 112 -7.60 -0.79 16.33
C GLU A 112 -7.27 -1.67 15.11
N LEU A 113 -7.16 -2.99 15.30
CA LEU A 113 -6.99 -3.94 14.19
C LEU A 113 -8.19 -3.93 13.24
N ARG A 114 -9.42 -3.82 13.77
CA ARG A 114 -10.64 -3.65 12.96
C ARG A 114 -10.62 -2.32 12.21
N GLY A 115 -10.02 -1.28 12.77
CA GLY A 115 -9.76 0.00 12.09
C GLY A 115 -8.89 -0.17 10.83
N LEU A 116 -7.82 -0.98 10.91
CA LEU A 116 -7.00 -1.33 9.74
C LEU A 116 -7.83 -2.04 8.67
N LEU A 117 -8.60 -3.07 9.05
CA LEU A 117 -9.42 -3.82 8.11
C LEU A 117 -10.45 -2.94 7.40
N ARG A 118 -11.09 -1.99 8.11
CA ARG A 118 -11.99 -0.99 7.51
C ARG A 118 -11.31 0.02 6.59
N THR A 119 -10.00 0.20 6.74
CA THR A 119 -9.23 1.06 5.84
C THR A 119 -8.89 0.32 4.55
N LEU A 120 -8.87 -1.02 4.58
CA LEU A 120 -8.59 -1.90 3.44
C LEU A 120 -9.84 -2.30 2.62
N TYR A 121 -11.01 -2.41 3.27
CA TYR A 121 -12.29 -2.85 2.68
C TYR A 121 -13.36 -1.77 2.78
#